data_AF-A0AAE0WU74-F1
#
_entry.id   AF-A0AAE0WU74-F1
#
_cell.length_a   1.000
_cell.length_b   1.000
_cell.length_c   1.000
_cell.angle_alpha   90.00
_cell.angle_beta   90.00
_cell.angle_gamma   90.00
#
_symmetry.space_group_name_H-M   'P 1'
#
loop_
_entity.id
_entity.type
_entity.pdbx_description
1 polymer ?
#
loop_
_entity_poly.entity_id
_entity_poly.type
_entity_poly.pdbx_seq_one_letter_code
_entity_poly.pdbx_strand_id
1 'polypeptide(L)'
;MFLAAIAYLFTVISSFLAALGDPATALQIASGSLWIWLIPVILGWITVGTQYSHHSIQDALTAERAHRAMEPPIFNNEYTDYDEQRGLIVRSGLTPQPHRVQTVQGAFDAPDPDRLIIPKWCGFGVEGDEQQKGPTFNYARLFTWWQLAFTVRSALWQTLDHGLRLRWDDAAKEGNLTGDCVETARYCGVATRSIRAYPTWTKMPSEVYRRMFAAALAGLFVQWGTTGASILIAYKTPTVGLGCRSTSYIVYGALGTVAWILLLASALLSHEAMLRYQARHTLNTSMDFRIKHQPQNPNQYVRTFMHSAIYGAAVMTRYIGKCLAILSTVVLILSSLFEFIGLYDNCWCQGNAIGLGNKGWVVLFKGTPALAASAASSWGGGLTMTLVDCIASYTFFALGSMKTDDD
;
A
#
# COMPACT_ATOMS: atom_id res chain seq x y z
N MET A 1 19.33 -9.09 8.23
CA MET A 1 18.25 -8.63 9.15
C MET A 1 18.08 -9.51 10.37
N PHE A 2 17.92 -10.84 10.23
CA PHE A 2 17.81 -11.75 11.38
C PHE A 2 18.97 -11.61 12.39
N LEU A 3 20.21 -11.53 11.89
CA LEU A 3 21.40 -11.25 12.72
C LEU A 3 21.35 -9.89 13.43
N ALA A 4 20.75 -8.86 12.82
CA ALA A 4 20.61 -7.55 13.43
C ALA A 4 19.53 -7.53 14.52
N ALA A 5 18.43 -8.26 14.32
CA ALA A 5 17.40 -8.46 15.34
C ALA A 5 17.95 -9.25 16.54
N ILE A 6 18.71 -10.32 16.28
CA ILE A 6 19.40 -11.11 17.32
C ILE A 6 20.44 -10.27 18.04
N ALA A 7 21.27 -9.51 17.31
CA ALA A 7 22.25 -8.62 17.91
C ALA A 7 21.59 -7.57 18.80
N TYR A 8 20.53 -6.90 18.32
CA TYR A 8 19.75 -5.98 19.13
C TYR A 8 19.18 -6.64 20.38
N LEU A 9 18.60 -7.85 20.26
CA LEU A 9 18.02 -8.58 21.38
C LEU A 9 19.09 -8.96 22.42
N PHE A 10 20.28 -9.39 21.98
CA PHE A 10 21.42 -9.62 22.88
C PHE A 10 21.96 -8.33 23.50
N THR A 11 22.03 -7.22 22.76
CA THR A 11 22.41 -5.91 23.30
C THR A 11 21.43 -5.47 24.36
N VAL A 12 20.12 -5.56 24.11
CA VAL A 12 19.08 -5.21 25.08
C VAL A 12 19.13 -6.09 26.32
N ILE A 13 19.26 -7.42 26.16
CA ILE A 13 19.37 -8.34 27.31
C ILE A 13 20.64 -8.05 28.12
N SER A 14 21.77 -7.85 27.45
CA SER A 14 23.04 -7.54 28.11
C SER A 14 22.97 -6.21 28.86
N SER A 15 22.43 -5.16 28.23
CA SER A 15 22.23 -3.85 28.85
C SER A 15 21.24 -3.90 30.02
N PHE A 16 20.16 -4.68 29.90
CA PHE A 16 19.17 -4.87 30.97
C PHE A 16 19.79 -5.56 32.19
N LEU A 17 20.60 -6.60 31.97
CA LEU A 17 21.25 -7.34 33.07
C LEU A 17 22.40 -6.56 33.72
N ALA A 18 23.16 -5.79 32.93
CA ALA A 18 24.37 -5.11 33.41
C ALA A 18 24.12 -3.73 34.04
N ALA A 19 23.08 -3.01 33.61
CA ALA A 19 22.86 -1.60 33.98
C ALA A 19 21.42 -1.30 34.41
N LEU A 20 20.73 -2.28 35.02
CA LEU A 20 19.37 -2.11 35.52
C LEU A 20 19.30 -0.91 36.48
N GLY A 21 18.43 0.05 36.16
CA GLY A 21 18.26 1.27 36.95
C GLY A 21 19.13 2.47 36.52
N ASP A 22 20.04 2.31 35.57
CA ASP A 22 20.72 3.43 34.94
C ASP A 22 19.78 4.16 33.94
N PRO A 23 19.40 5.43 34.20
CA PRO A 23 18.52 6.17 33.31
C PRO A 23 19.07 6.30 31.88
N ALA A 24 20.39 6.41 31.71
CA ALA A 24 20.98 6.56 30.37
C ALA A 24 20.75 5.31 29.51
N THR A 25 21.02 4.13 30.08
CA THR A 25 20.76 2.84 29.43
C THR A 25 19.26 2.63 29.12
N ALA A 26 18.37 2.99 30.05
CA ALA A 26 16.92 2.94 29.86
C ALA A 26 16.46 3.62 28.58
N LEU A 27 17.03 4.80 28.38
CA LEU A 27 16.59 5.73 27.35
C LEU A 27 17.15 5.33 25.99
N GLN A 28 18.39 4.80 25.96
CA GLN A 28 18.92 4.13 24.77
C GLN A 28 18.06 2.94 24.34
N ILE A 29 17.59 2.12 25.30
CA ILE A 29 16.66 1.02 25.01
C ILE A 29 15.35 1.57 24.44
N ALA A 30 14.76 2.60 25.06
CA ALA A 30 13.52 3.22 24.59
C ALA A 30 13.64 3.79 23.16
N SER A 31 14.75 4.45 22.86
CA SER A 31 15.06 4.96 21.52
C SER A 31 15.21 3.83 20.51
N GLY A 32 15.95 2.77 20.87
CA GLY A 32 16.10 1.58 20.04
C GLY A 32 14.76 0.88 19.75
N SER A 33 13.86 0.84 20.73
CA SER A 33 12.52 0.26 20.60
C SER A 33 11.66 0.95 19.52
N LEU A 34 11.87 2.24 19.27
CA LEU A 34 11.18 2.97 18.19
C LEU A 34 11.54 2.50 16.79
N TRP A 35 12.65 1.79 16.62
CA TRP A 35 13.12 1.32 15.31
C TRP A 35 12.77 -0.15 15.07
N ILE A 36 12.34 -0.88 16.10
CA ILE A 36 12.08 -2.32 16.01
C ILE A 36 10.94 -2.63 15.03
N TRP A 37 9.93 -1.76 14.89
CA TRP A 37 8.81 -1.98 13.97
C TRP A 37 9.25 -2.16 12.51
N LEU A 38 10.43 -1.66 12.12
CA LEU A 38 11.00 -1.91 10.81
C LEU A 38 11.20 -3.40 10.53
N ILE A 39 11.44 -4.22 11.56
CA ILE A 39 11.66 -5.66 11.42
C ILE A 39 10.40 -6.35 10.87
N PRO A 40 9.24 -6.35 11.56
CA PRO A 40 8.04 -7.00 11.04
C PRO A 40 7.54 -6.35 9.75
N VAL A 41 7.71 -5.04 9.55
CA VAL A 41 7.30 -4.38 8.29
C VAL A 41 8.15 -4.83 7.11
N ILE A 42 9.47 -4.91 7.25
CA ILE A 42 10.35 -5.31 6.15
C ILE A 42 10.26 -6.80 5.91
N LEU A 43 10.24 -7.63 6.96
CA LEU A 43 10.06 -9.07 6.82
C LEU A 43 8.69 -9.40 6.22
N GLY A 44 7.63 -8.76 6.69
CA GLY A 44 6.30 -8.88 6.12
C GLY A 44 6.29 -8.51 4.64
N TRP A 45 6.96 -7.41 4.26
CA TRP A 45 7.10 -7.07 2.86
C TRP A 45 7.85 -8.14 2.06
N ILE A 46 8.93 -8.71 2.57
CA ILE A 46 9.66 -9.78 1.89
C ILE A 46 8.80 -11.05 1.74
N THR A 47 7.95 -11.37 2.72
CA THR A 47 7.13 -12.58 2.68
C THR A 47 5.91 -12.45 1.77
N VAL A 48 5.25 -11.27 1.71
CA VAL A 48 4.04 -11.08 0.88
C VAL A 48 4.28 -10.28 -0.40
N GLY A 49 5.43 -9.63 -0.54
CA GLY A 49 5.74 -8.72 -1.63
C GLY A 49 6.01 -9.45 -2.94
N THR A 50 5.29 -9.08 -3.99
CA THR A 50 5.45 -9.64 -5.34
C THR A 50 6.37 -8.80 -6.24
N GLN A 51 6.93 -7.70 -5.72
CA GLN A 51 7.78 -6.77 -6.48
C GLN A 51 9.12 -6.58 -5.77
N TYR A 52 10.20 -6.89 -6.47
CA TYR A 52 11.56 -6.71 -5.98
C TYR A 52 12.24 -5.45 -6.56
N SER A 53 11.87 -5.03 -7.77
CA SER A 53 12.43 -3.89 -8.48
C SER A 53 11.34 -3.09 -9.22
N HIS A 54 11.67 -1.87 -9.65
CA HIS A 54 10.78 -1.04 -10.48
C HIS A 54 10.58 -1.57 -11.91
N HIS A 55 11.37 -2.56 -12.31
CA HIS A 55 11.27 -3.24 -13.61
C HIS A 55 10.66 -4.63 -13.51
N SER A 56 10.37 -5.16 -12.31
CA SER A 56 9.94 -6.56 -12.14
C SER A 56 8.80 -7.01 -13.05
N ILE A 57 7.82 -6.13 -13.34
CA ILE A 57 6.71 -6.46 -14.26
C ILE A 57 7.18 -6.45 -15.73
N GLN A 58 7.99 -5.47 -16.13
CA GLN A 58 8.52 -5.40 -17.49
C GLN A 58 9.45 -6.59 -17.74
N ASP A 59 10.34 -6.87 -16.79
CA ASP A 59 11.27 -7.99 -16.82
C ASP A 59 10.48 -9.31 -16.95
N ALA A 60 9.40 -9.48 -16.18
CA ALA A 60 8.54 -10.66 -16.27
C ALA A 60 7.85 -10.81 -17.64
N LEU A 61 7.39 -9.72 -18.26
CA LEU A 61 6.76 -9.76 -19.59
C LEU A 61 7.77 -10.05 -20.71
N THR A 62 9.03 -9.63 -20.54
CA THR A 62 10.09 -9.85 -21.54
C THR A 62 10.92 -11.10 -21.28
N ALA A 63 10.83 -11.70 -20.09
CA ALA A 63 11.62 -12.87 -19.69
C ALA A 63 11.33 -14.09 -20.56
N GLU A 64 10.07 -14.25 -20.98
CA GLU A 64 9.64 -15.40 -21.77
C GLU A 64 8.62 -14.96 -22.82
N ARG A 65 8.83 -15.43 -24.06
CA ARG A 65 7.86 -15.24 -25.15
C ARG A 65 6.71 -16.21 -24.97
N ALA A 66 5.51 -15.82 -25.40
CA ALA A 66 4.34 -16.68 -25.33
C ALA A 66 3.63 -16.75 -26.67
N HIS A 67 2.98 -17.89 -26.94
CA HIS A 67 2.04 -17.99 -28.05
C HIS A 67 0.83 -17.10 -27.76
N ARG A 68 0.60 -16.12 -28.63
CA ARG A 68 -0.59 -15.27 -28.62
C ARG A 68 -1.51 -15.63 -29.78
N ALA A 69 -2.82 -15.49 -29.60
CA ALA A 69 -3.76 -15.59 -30.70
C ALA A 69 -3.56 -14.41 -31.67
N MET A 70 -3.57 -14.67 -32.98
CA MET A 70 -3.42 -13.61 -34.00
C MET A 70 -4.61 -12.64 -33.99
N GLU A 71 -4.32 -11.38 -34.28
CA GLU A 71 -5.32 -10.34 -34.50
C GLU A 71 -5.83 -10.39 -35.96
N PRO A 72 -7.14 -10.25 -36.21
CA PRO A 72 -7.65 -10.13 -37.57
C PRO A 72 -7.12 -8.87 -38.28
N PRO A 73 -6.89 -8.92 -39.61
CA PRO A 73 -7.14 -10.03 -40.54
C PRO A 73 -6.05 -11.11 -40.56
N ILE A 74 -6.46 -12.38 -40.58
CA ILE A 74 -5.58 -13.55 -40.69
C ILE A 74 -5.44 -13.94 -42.17
N PHE A 75 -4.20 -14.00 -42.68
CA PHE A 75 -3.93 -14.27 -44.11
C PHE A 75 -3.44 -15.70 -44.41
N ASN A 76 -2.85 -16.39 -43.42
CA ASN A 76 -2.09 -17.63 -43.65
C ASN A 76 -2.66 -18.89 -42.95
N ASN A 77 -3.89 -18.86 -42.43
CA ASN A 77 -4.47 -19.93 -41.58
C ASN A 77 -3.65 -20.29 -40.32
N GLU A 78 -2.63 -19.51 -39.98
CA GLU A 78 -1.98 -19.54 -38.68
C GLU A 78 -2.81 -18.70 -37.71
N TYR A 79 -3.17 -19.29 -36.57
CA TYR A 79 -4.00 -18.63 -35.55
C TYR A 79 -3.17 -18.18 -34.34
N THR A 80 -1.88 -18.52 -34.31
CA THR A 80 -0.97 -18.19 -33.21
C THR A 80 0.30 -17.53 -33.71
N ASP A 81 0.81 -16.60 -32.93
CA ASP A 81 2.07 -15.90 -33.16
C ASP A 81 2.94 -16.02 -31.91
N TYR A 82 4.25 -16.14 -32.08
CA TYR A 82 5.21 -16.30 -30.98
C TYR A 82 5.98 -15.01 -30.77
N ASP A 83 5.50 -14.19 -29.83
CA ASP A 83 6.02 -12.85 -29.59
C ASP A 83 6.17 -12.57 -28.08
N GLU A 84 6.70 -11.40 -27.74
CA GLU A 84 6.76 -10.91 -26.37
C GLU A 84 5.36 -10.79 -25.75
N GLN A 85 5.28 -11.09 -24.46
CA GLN A 85 4.03 -10.99 -23.72
C GLN A 85 3.60 -9.53 -23.60
N ARG A 86 2.33 -9.27 -23.84
CA ARG A 86 1.73 -7.94 -23.66
C ARG A 86 0.79 -7.97 -22.45
N GLY A 87 0.98 -7.01 -21.54
CA GLY A 87 0.10 -6.84 -20.39
C GLY A 87 -1.16 -6.03 -20.72
N LEU A 88 -2.18 -6.15 -19.86
CA LEU A 88 -3.32 -5.22 -19.87
C LEU A 88 -2.84 -3.84 -19.41
N ILE A 89 -2.87 -2.87 -20.31
CA ILE A 89 -2.45 -1.50 -20.01
C ILE A 89 -3.65 -0.69 -19.55
N VAL A 90 -3.57 -0.17 -18.33
CA VAL A 90 -4.49 0.85 -17.81
C VAL A 90 -3.74 2.19 -17.82
N ARG A 91 -4.14 3.11 -18.71
CA ARG A 91 -3.56 4.46 -18.79
C ARG A 91 -4.51 5.43 -18.14
N SER A 92 -3.96 6.24 -17.26
CA SER A 92 -4.73 7.20 -16.49
C SER A 92 -5.93 6.56 -15.76
N GLY A 93 -5.78 5.34 -15.25
CA GLY A 93 -6.87 4.56 -14.66
C GLY A 93 -8.00 4.14 -15.62
N LEU A 94 -7.90 4.43 -16.91
CA LEU A 94 -8.87 4.03 -17.92
C LEU A 94 -8.32 2.91 -18.78
N THR A 95 -9.16 1.93 -19.07
CA THR A 95 -8.88 0.83 -20.00
C THR A 95 -9.30 1.26 -21.40
N PRO A 96 -8.39 1.23 -22.40
CA PRO A 96 -8.79 1.33 -23.79
C PRO A 96 -9.81 0.22 -24.08
N GLN A 97 -10.97 0.58 -24.60
CA GLN A 97 -11.95 -0.41 -25.05
C GLN A 97 -11.68 -0.65 -26.54
N PRO A 98 -11.26 -1.86 -26.95
CA PRO A 98 -11.09 -2.17 -28.36
C PRO A 98 -12.46 -2.15 -29.05
N HIS A 99 -12.54 -1.54 -30.24
CA HIS A 99 -13.75 -1.56 -31.06
C HIS A 99 -13.42 -2.21 -32.39
N ARG A 100 -14.37 -3.02 -32.89
CA ARG A 100 -14.25 -3.61 -34.21
C ARG A 100 -14.48 -2.52 -35.25
N VAL A 101 -13.50 -2.28 -36.11
CA VAL A 101 -13.64 -1.39 -37.25
C VAL A 101 -14.56 -2.08 -38.26
N GLN A 102 -15.57 -1.36 -38.77
CA GLN A 102 -16.43 -1.82 -39.85
C GLN A 102 -15.68 -1.81 -41.21
N THR A 103 -14.57 -2.51 -41.30
CA THR A 103 -13.92 -2.83 -42.57
C THR A 103 -14.26 -4.28 -42.95
N VAL A 104 -14.11 -4.60 -44.25
CA VAL A 104 -14.30 -5.96 -44.79
C VAL A 104 -13.41 -7.01 -44.07
N GLN A 105 -12.34 -6.55 -43.42
CA GLN A 105 -11.33 -7.35 -42.74
C GLN A 105 -11.51 -7.48 -41.22
N GLY A 106 -12.51 -6.80 -40.63
CA GLY A 106 -12.86 -6.98 -39.21
C GLY A 106 -11.76 -6.60 -38.20
N ALA A 107 -10.82 -5.75 -38.59
CA ALA A 107 -9.71 -5.29 -37.76
C ALA A 107 -10.21 -4.60 -36.48
N PHE A 108 -9.45 -4.69 -35.39
CA PHE A 108 -9.73 -4.00 -34.14
C PHE A 108 -8.89 -2.74 -34.06
N ASP A 109 -9.52 -1.64 -33.68
CA ASP A 109 -8.84 -0.41 -33.34
C ASP A 109 -9.03 -0.16 -31.84
N ALA A 110 -7.92 0.06 -31.14
CA ALA A 110 -7.93 0.53 -29.77
C ALA A 110 -7.71 2.05 -29.84
N PRO A 111 -8.62 2.86 -29.26
CA PRO A 111 -8.45 4.31 -29.30
C PRO A 111 -7.09 4.69 -28.72
N ASP A 112 -6.44 5.65 -29.38
CA ASP A 112 -5.12 6.15 -28.99
C ASP A 112 -5.04 6.37 -27.47
N PRO A 113 -4.11 5.70 -26.76
CA PRO A 113 -3.98 5.83 -25.31
C PRO A 113 -3.76 7.27 -24.85
N ASP A 114 -3.27 8.17 -25.71
CA ASP A 114 -3.12 9.59 -25.40
C ASP A 114 -4.46 10.34 -25.23
N ARG A 115 -5.57 9.77 -25.70
CA ARG A 115 -6.94 10.28 -25.48
C ARG A 115 -7.48 9.94 -24.09
N LEU A 116 -6.84 9.02 -23.38
CA LEU A 116 -7.22 8.61 -22.03
C LEU A 116 -6.62 9.50 -20.94
N ILE A 117 -5.89 10.57 -21.30
CA ILE A 117 -5.23 11.44 -20.32
C ILE A 117 -6.25 12.30 -19.57
N ILE A 118 -6.32 12.10 -18.25
CA ILE A 118 -7.22 12.85 -17.39
C ILE A 118 -6.65 14.24 -17.07
N PRO A 119 -7.48 15.30 -17.13
CA PRO A 119 -7.03 16.65 -16.82
C PRO A 119 -6.53 16.78 -15.38
N LYS A 120 -5.31 17.28 -15.26
CA LYS A 120 -4.63 17.57 -13.98
C LYS A 120 -5.33 18.72 -13.26
N TRP A 121 -5.29 18.73 -11.92
CA TRP A 121 -5.70 19.88 -11.10
C TRP A 121 -4.45 20.56 -10.55
N CYS A 122 -4.28 21.84 -10.88
CA CYS A 122 -3.08 22.60 -10.51
C CYS A 122 -1.76 21.89 -10.89
N GLY A 123 -1.74 21.15 -12.00
CA GLY A 123 -0.57 20.37 -12.44
C GLY A 123 -0.41 18.97 -11.82
N PHE A 124 -1.31 18.58 -10.90
CA PHE A 124 -1.28 17.27 -10.22
C PHE A 124 -2.38 16.33 -10.72
N GLY A 125 -2.02 15.07 -10.95
CA GLY A 125 -2.95 14.02 -11.39
C GLY A 125 -3.70 13.38 -10.20
N VAL A 126 -4.99 13.06 -10.39
CA VAL A 126 -5.80 12.41 -9.36
C VAL A 126 -5.31 11.00 -9.04
N GLU A 127 -4.85 10.25 -10.03
CA GLU A 127 -4.30 8.91 -9.79
C GLU A 127 -3.09 8.95 -8.85
N GLY A 128 -2.26 10.00 -8.99
CA GLY A 128 -1.09 10.29 -8.16
C GLY A 128 -0.24 9.07 -7.86
N ASP A 129 -0.41 8.51 -6.68
CA ASP A 129 0.40 7.38 -6.18
C ASP A 129 0.12 6.08 -6.94
N GLU A 130 -1.07 5.91 -7.50
CA GLU A 130 -1.40 4.73 -8.31
C GLU A 130 -0.50 4.61 -9.55
N GLN A 131 -0.07 5.74 -10.12
CA GLN A 131 0.85 5.78 -11.28
C GLN A 131 2.29 5.43 -10.90
N GLN A 132 2.67 5.56 -9.62
CA GLN A 132 4.05 5.45 -9.19
C GLN A 132 4.43 4.00 -8.94
N LYS A 133 5.47 3.51 -9.62
CA LYS A 133 5.94 2.13 -9.44
C LYS A 133 6.56 1.96 -8.04
N GLY A 134 6.44 0.76 -7.49
CA GLY A 134 7.09 0.39 -6.24
C GLY A 134 6.12 0.11 -5.09
N PRO A 135 6.66 -0.52 -4.03
CA PRO A 135 5.86 -1.15 -2.99
C PRO A 135 5.15 -0.15 -2.07
N THR A 136 5.78 0.99 -1.83
CA THR A 136 5.25 2.09 -1.01
C THR A 136 3.97 2.69 -1.57
N PHE A 137 3.68 2.48 -2.85
CA PHE A 137 2.47 3.01 -3.51
C PHE A 137 1.37 1.96 -3.68
N ASN A 138 1.58 0.71 -3.27
CA ASN A 138 0.60 -0.35 -3.45
C ASN A 138 -0.71 -0.11 -2.69
N TYR A 139 -0.69 0.69 -1.62
CA TYR A 139 -1.89 1.10 -0.91
C TYR A 139 -2.92 1.79 -1.82
N ALA A 140 -2.46 2.52 -2.85
CA ALA A 140 -3.32 3.22 -3.80
C ALA A 140 -3.92 2.27 -4.88
N ARG A 141 -3.37 1.07 -5.04
CA ARG A 141 -3.75 0.09 -6.08
C ARG A 141 -4.67 -1.01 -5.60
N LEU A 142 -5.07 -1.01 -4.33
CA LEU A 142 -5.83 -2.11 -3.75
C LEU A 142 -7.08 -2.45 -4.59
N PHE A 143 -7.84 -1.43 -4.98
CA PHE A 143 -9.09 -1.60 -5.71
C PHE A 143 -8.88 -2.08 -7.15
N THR A 144 -7.88 -1.50 -7.84
CA THR A 144 -7.58 -1.84 -9.23
C THR A 144 -6.90 -3.21 -9.33
N TRP A 145 -6.07 -3.57 -8.36
CA TRP A 145 -5.52 -4.92 -8.22
C TRP A 145 -6.64 -5.95 -8.01
N TRP A 146 -7.57 -5.70 -7.08
CA TRP A 146 -8.68 -6.64 -6.85
C TRP A 146 -9.53 -6.85 -8.11
N GLN A 147 -9.85 -5.75 -8.82
CA GLN A 147 -10.67 -5.82 -10.03
C GLN A 147 -9.93 -6.53 -11.19
N LEU A 148 -8.62 -6.35 -11.30
CA LEU A 148 -7.79 -7.12 -12.23
C LEU A 148 -7.78 -8.61 -11.88
N ALA A 149 -7.48 -8.95 -10.63
CA ALA A 149 -7.45 -10.33 -10.14
C ALA A 149 -8.81 -11.01 -10.33
N PHE A 150 -9.91 -10.31 -10.01
CA PHE A 150 -11.26 -10.79 -10.24
C PHE A 150 -11.55 -11.04 -11.72
N THR A 151 -11.09 -10.15 -12.60
CA THR A 151 -11.29 -10.29 -14.06
C THR A 151 -10.55 -11.50 -14.60
N VAL A 152 -9.27 -11.67 -14.23
CA VAL A 152 -8.45 -12.83 -14.64
C VAL A 152 -9.05 -14.13 -14.10
N ARG A 153 -9.39 -14.18 -12.81
CA ARG A 153 -10.01 -15.35 -12.19
C ARG A 153 -11.35 -15.70 -12.85
N SER A 154 -12.18 -14.70 -13.16
CA SER A 154 -13.47 -14.91 -13.83
C SER A 154 -13.31 -15.40 -15.26
N ALA A 155 -12.25 -14.98 -15.96
CA ALA A 155 -11.95 -15.46 -17.30
C ALA A 155 -11.54 -16.93 -17.24
N LEU A 156 -10.59 -17.28 -16.37
CA LEU A 156 -10.14 -18.67 -16.16
C LEU A 156 -11.28 -19.61 -15.79
N TRP A 157 -12.17 -19.20 -14.88
CA TRP A 157 -13.33 -20.01 -14.52
C TRP A 157 -14.31 -20.24 -15.68
N GLN A 158 -14.53 -19.23 -16.53
CA GLN A 158 -15.38 -19.39 -17.71
C GLN A 158 -14.73 -20.32 -18.74
N THR A 159 -13.43 -20.18 -18.97
CA THR A 159 -12.65 -21.09 -19.83
C THR A 159 -12.78 -22.54 -19.36
N LEU A 160 -12.70 -22.78 -18.04
CA LEU A 160 -12.85 -24.10 -17.45
C LEU A 160 -14.28 -24.66 -17.60
N ASP A 161 -15.30 -23.86 -17.30
CA ASP A 161 -16.72 -24.27 -17.42
C ASP A 161 -17.08 -24.60 -18.88
N HIS A 162 -16.61 -23.81 -19.84
CA HIS A 162 -16.77 -24.12 -21.26
C HIS A 162 -16.01 -25.38 -21.67
N GLY A 163 -14.77 -25.56 -21.19
CA GLY A 163 -13.95 -26.74 -21.48
C GLY A 163 -14.55 -28.04 -20.95
N LEU A 164 -15.25 -27.98 -19.81
CA LEU A 164 -15.96 -29.12 -19.22
C LEU A 164 -17.28 -29.46 -19.94
N ARG A 165 -17.91 -28.48 -20.59
CA ARG A 165 -19.21 -28.65 -21.28
C ARG A 165 -19.07 -29.02 -22.75
N LEU A 166 -17.97 -28.65 -23.39
CA LEU A 166 -17.71 -29.00 -24.77
C LEU A 166 -17.33 -30.48 -24.90
N ARG A 167 -18.00 -31.18 -25.81
CA ARG A 167 -17.62 -32.54 -26.21
C ARG A 167 -16.34 -32.41 -27.02
N TRP A 168 -15.20 -32.68 -26.38
CA TRP A 168 -13.92 -32.77 -27.06
C TRP A 168 -14.03 -33.78 -28.20
N ASP A 169 -13.83 -33.33 -29.43
CA ASP A 169 -13.75 -34.25 -30.56
C ASP A 169 -12.35 -34.88 -30.57
N ASP A 170 -12.27 -36.11 -30.06
CA ASP A 170 -11.02 -36.87 -30.00
C ASP A 170 -10.41 -37.14 -31.39
N ALA A 171 -11.23 -37.07 -32.46
CA ALA A 171 -10.78 -37.27 -33.84
C ALA A 171 -10.14 -36.01 -34.46
N ALA A 172 -10.39 -34.82 -33.91
CA ALA A 172 -9.94 -33.54 -34.46
C ALA A 172 -9.34 -32.62 -33.39
N LYS A 173 -8.41 -33.15 -32.58
CA LYS A 173 -7.76 -32.42 -31.47
C LYS A 173 -7.16 -31.07 -31.87
N GLU A 174 -6.61 -30.97 -33.08
CA GLU A 174 -6.02 -29.73 -33.59
C GLU A 174 -7.06 -28.65 -33.94
N GLY A 175 -8.29 -29.02 -34.28
CA GLY A 175 -9.37 -28.08 -34.62
C GLY A 175 -10.15 -27.54 -33.42
N ASN A 176 -10.02 -28.18 -32.24
CA ASN A 176 -10.76 -27.79 -31.04
C ASN A 176 -10.15 -26.56 -30.33
N LEU A 177 -8.90 -26.21 -30.64
CA LEU A 177 -8.15 -25.11 -30.02
C LEU A 177 -7.73 -24.03 -31.05
N THR A 178 -8.40 -23.97 -32.20
CA THR A 178 -8.20 -22.92 -33.19
C THR A 178 -9.20 -21.80 -32.98
N GLY A 179 -8.73 -20.57 -33.12
CA GLY A 179 -9.57 -19.38 -33.01
C GLY A 179 -8.73 -18.12 -33.01
N ASP A 180 -9.28 -17.04 -33.52
CA ASP A 180 -8.63 -15.73 -33.45
C ASP A 180 -8.65 -15.18 -32.01
N CYS A 181 -8.02 -14.03 -31.78
CA CYS A 181 -7.98 -13.40 -30.46
C CYS A 181 -9.38 -13.02 -29.93
N VAL A 182 -10.37 -12.81 -30.82
CA VAL A 182 -11.74 -12.39 -30.47
C VAL A 182 -12.57 -13.58 -30.04
N GLU A 183 -12.47 -14.68 -30.78
CA GLU A 183 -13.08 -15.96 -30.45
C GLU A 183 -12.52 -16.47 -29.14
N THR A 184 -11.19 -16.39 -28.95
CA THR A 184 -10.54 -16.71 -27.68
C THR A 184 -11.05 -15.81 -26.55
N ALA A 185 -11.11 -14.49 -26.76
CA ALA A 185 -11.62 -13.57 -25.76
C ALA A 185 -13.11 -13.79 -25.46
N ARG A 186 -13.93 -14.18 -26.45
CA ARG A 186 -15.34 -14.53 -26.27
C ARG A 186 -15.50 -15.85 -25.52
N TYR A 187 -14.67 -16.83 -25.85
CA TYR A 187 -14.60 -18.13 -25.19
C TYR A 187 -14.25 -17.98 -23.70
N CYS A 188 -13.27 -17.14 -23.37
CA CYS A 188 -12.90 -16.81 -22.00
C CYS A 188 -13.88 -15.83 -21.32
N GLY A 189 -14.91 -15.34 -22.02
CA GLY A 189 -15.87 -14.37 -21.49
C GLY A 189 -15.28 -12.97 -21.18
N VAL A 190 -14.13 -12.67 -21.78
CA VAL A 190 -13.46 -11.36 -21.71
C VAL A 190 -14.08 -10.40 -22.72
N ALA A 191 -14.40 -10.85 -23.94
CA ALA A 191 -14.97 -9.99 -24.99
C ALA A 191 -16.43 -9.58 -24.72
N THR A 192 -17.17 -10.33 -23.90
CA THR A 192 -18.56 -10.04 -23.56
C THR A 192 -18.69 -8.98 -22.46
N ARG A 193 -17.59 -8.64 -21.76
CA ARG A 193 -17.58 -7.69 -20.65
C ARG A 193 -16.53 -6.61 -20.90
N SER A 194 -16.92 -5.33 -20.85
CA SER A 194 -15.95 -4.23 -20.86
C SER A 194 -14.95 -4.43 -19.72
N ILE A 195 -13.64 -4.52 -20.01
CA ILE A 195 -12.61 -4.60 -18.97
C ILE A 195 -12.60 -3.26 -18.25
N ARG A 196 -12.88 -3.25 -16.95
CA ARG A 196 -12.90 -2.03 -16.12
C ARG A 196 -11.73 -2.08 -15.15
N ALA A 197 -11.04 -0.96 -14.97
CA ALA A 197 -9.98 -0.82 -13.99
C ALA A 197 -10.53 -0.63 -12.58
N TYR A 198 -11.55 0.22 -12.43
CA TYR A 198 -12.15 0.55 -11.14
C TYR A 198 -13.46 -0.22 -10.93
N PRO A 199 -13.58 -1.01 -9.85
CA PRO A 199 -14.83 -1.63 -9.45
C PRO A 199 -15.77 -0.60 -8.82
N THR A 200 -17.08 -0.80 -8.93
CA THR A 200 -18.05 -0.02 -8.14
C THR A 200 -18.04 -0.49 -6.70
N TRP A 201 -18.30 0.40 -5.74
CA TRP A 201 -18.38 0.07 -4.31
C TRP A 201 -19.32 -1.11 -4.02
N THR A 202 -20.45 -1.18 -4.71
CA THR A 202 -21.45 -2.26 -4.56
C THR A 202 -20.98 -3.63 -5.07
N LYS A 203 -19.99 -3.66 -5.98
CA LYS A 203 -19.48 -4.90 -6.56
C LYS A 203 -18.41 -5.55 -5.69
N MET A 204 -17.83 -4.80 -4.76
CA MET A 204 -16.79 -5.32 -3.87
C MET A 204 -17.40 -6.21 -2.78
N PRO A 205 -16.89 -7.43 -2.62
CA PRO A 205 -17.36 -8.31 -1.56
C PRO A 205 -16.96 -7.75 -0.19
N SER A 206 -17.81 -7.96 0.80
CA SER A 206 -17.56 -7.56 2.20
C SER A 206 -16.23 -8.09 2.74
N GLU A 207 -15.78 -9.23 2.23
CA GLU A 207 -14.51 -9.86 2.58
C GLU A 207 -13.28 -8.97 2.28
N VAL A 208 -13.30 -8.20 1.20
CA VAL A 208 -12.21 -7.27 0.87
C VAL A 208 -12.14 -6.17 1.91
N TYR A 209 -13.29 -5.59 2.30
CA TYR A 209 -13.33 -4.56 3.34
C TYR A 209 -12.91 -5.11 4.71
N ARG A 210 -13.28 -6.35 5.04
CA ARG A 210 -12.83 -7.02 6.26
C ARG A 210 -11.31 -7.14 6.31
N ARG A 211 -10.68 -7.57 5.21
CA ARG A 211 -9.22 -7.67 5.08
C ARG A 211 -8.53 -6.31 5.15
N MET A 212 -9.10 -5.28 4.53
CA MET A 212 -8.60 -3.90 4.65
C MET A 212 -8.61 -3.41 6.09
N PHE A 213 -9.72 -3.61 6.79
CA PHE A 213 -9.89 -3.20 8.17
C PHE A 213 -8.94 -3.97 9.10
N ALA A 214 -8.82 -5.29 8.93
CA ALA A 214 -7.86 -6.10 9.67
C ALA A 214 -6.41 -5.65 9.44
N ALA A 215 -6.03 -5.35 8.19
CA ALA A 215 -4.70 -4.84 7.87
C ALA A 215 -4.44 -3.45 8.48
N ALA A 216 -5.44 -2.57 8.50
CA ALA A 216 -5.35 -1.27 9.17
C ALA A 216 -5.15 -1.42 10.68
N LEU A 217 -5.90 -2.31 11.34
CA LEU A 217 -5.72 -2.60 12.76
C LEU A 217 -4.34 -3.20 13.06
N ALA A 218 -3.87 -4.14 12.24
CA ALA A 218 -2.54 -4.72 12.38
C ALA A 218 -1.45 -3.64 12.23
N GLY A 219 -1.57 -2.73 11.25
CA GLY A 219 -0.65 -1.61 11.08
C GLY A 219 -0.65 -0.64 12.26
N LEU A 220 -1.82 -0.31 12.80
CA LEU A 220 -1.93 0.52 14.02
C LEU A 220 -1.36 -0.18 15.24
N PHE A 221 -1.57 -1.49 15.36
CA PHE A 221 -1.00 -2.31 16.43
C PHE A 221 0.52 -2.28 16.40
N VAL A 222 1.16 -2.51 15.24
CA VAL A 222 2.62 -2.39 15.08
C VAL A 222 3.12 -0.99 15.44
N GLN A 223 2.48 0.05 14.91
CA GLN A 223 2.89 1.44 15.09
C GLN A 223 2.82 1.85 16.58
N TRP A 224 1.68 1.60 17.23
CA TRP A 224 1.46 2.01 18.61
C TRP A 224 1.98 1.00 19.64
N GLY A 225 2.17 -0.26 19.26
CA GLY A 225 2.80 -1.29 20.07
C GLY A 225 4.27 -0.96 20.33
N THR A 226 5.03 -0.64 19.28
CA THR A 226 6.42 -0.19 19.44
C THR A 226 6.52 1.22 20.03
N THR A 227 5.79 2.19 19.49
CA THR A 227 5.83 3.58 19.97
C THR A 227 5.35 3.69 21.42
N GLY A 228 4.29 2.95 21.77
CA GLY A 228 3.75 2.91 23.12
C GLY A 228 4.73 2.33 24.14
N ALA A 229 5.54 1.33 23.76
CA ALA A 229 6.58 0.79 24.63
C ALA A 229 7.66 1.83 24.92
N SER A 230 8.12 2.54 23.89
CA SER A 230 9.06 3.66 24.03
C SER A 230 8.49 4.78 24.90
N ILE A 231 7.21 5.14 24.71
CA ILE A 231 6.50 6.11 25.55
C ILE A 231 6.45 5.63 27.01
N LEU A 232 6.11 4.37 27.25
CA LEU A 232 5.99 3.82 28.61
C LEU A 232 7.34 3.86 29.35
N ILE A 233 8.42 3.46 28.69
CA ILE A 233 9.76 3.48 29.27
C ILE A 233 10.18 4.93 29.57
N ALA A 234 10.00 5.86 28.61
CA ALA A 234 10.39 7.26 28.77
C ALA A 234 9.50 8.03 29.77
N TYR A 235 8.21 7.67 29.89
CA TYR A 235 7.28 8.31 30.82
C TYR A 235 7.51 7.89 32.27
N LYS A 236 8.01 6.67 32.49
CA LYS A 236 8.24 6.11 33.83
C LYS A 236 9.69 6.23 34.31
N THR A 237 10.64 6.64 33.48
CA THR A 237 12.06 6.68 33.83
C THR A 237 12.61 8.11 33.79
N PRO A 238 13.21 8.63 34.88
CA PRO A 238 13.12 8.24 36.30
C PRO A 238 11.94 8.91 37.04
N THR A 239 11.39 9.99 36.48
CA THR A 239 10.29 10.78 37.03
C THR A 239 9.03 10.50 36.21
N VAL A 240 7.87 10.39 36.88
CA VAL A 240 6.61 10.05 36.19
C VAL A 240 6.02 11.31 35.55
N GLY A 241 6.00 11.38 34.22
CA GLY A 241 5.46 12.54 33.51
C GLY A 241 5.81 12.61 32.02
N LEU A 242 5.22 13.59 31.33
CA LEU A 242 5.56 13.91 29.95
C LEU A 242 6.81 14.80 29.95
N GLY A 243 7.91 14.25 29.45
CA GLY A 243 9.18 14.95 29.23
C GLY A 243 9.44 15.14 27.75
N CYS A 244 10.62 15.65 27.42
CA CYS A 244 11.04 15.88 26.03
C CYS A 244 10.99 14.60 25.20
N ARG A 245 11.44 13.48 25.77
CA ARG A 245 11.54 12.17 25.10
C ARG A 245 10.18 11.53 24.86
N SER A 246 9.37 11.38 25.90
CA SER A 246 8.02 10.80 25.76
C SER A 246 7.11 11.67 24.88
N THR A 247 7.25 13.00 24.92
CA THR A 247 6.50 13.90 24.04
C THR A 247 6.92 13.76 22.58
N SER A 248 8.22 13.67 22.28
CA SER A 248 8.66 13.50 20.90
C SER A 248 8.19 12.17 20.29
N TYR A 249 8.12 11.11 21.11
CA TYR A 249 7.58 9.80 20.69
C TYR A 249 6.08 9.86 20.40
N ILE A 250 5.31 10.60 21.22
CA ILE A 250 3.88 10.85 20.97
C ILE A 250 3.70 11.64 19.67
N VAL A 251 4.48 12.69 19.46
CA VAL A 251 4.42 13.51 18.24
C VAL A 251 4.72 12.65 17.01
N TYR A 252 5.76 11.81 17.06
CA TYR A 252 6.07 10.83 16.02
C TYR A 252 4.88 9.90 15.72
N GLY A 253 4.33 9.23 16.75
CA GLY A 253 3.21 8.32 16.58
C GLY A 253 1.95 8.99 16.01
N ALA A 254 1.65 10.20 16.48
CA ALA A 254 0.51 10.99 16.04
C ALA A 254 0.67 11.47 14.59
N LEU A 255 1.82 12.04 14.22
CA LEU A 255 2.09 12.48 12.85
C LEU A 255 2.01 11.32 11.85
N GLY A 256 2.59 10.17 12.18
CA GLY A 256 2.49 8.96 11.36
C GLY A 256 1.05 8.48 11.19
N THR A 257 0.25 8.47 12.26
CA THR A 257 -1.16 8.06 12.22
C THR A 257 -2.00 9.02 11.37
N VAL A 258 -1.83 10.33 11.54
CA VAL A 258 -2.54 11.34 10.74
C VAL A 258 -2.13 11.26 9.27
N ALA A 259 -0.83 11.08 8.99
CA ALA A 259 -0.34 10.89 7.63
C ALA A 259 -1.01 9.67 6.96
N TRP A 260 -1.08 8.53 7.66
CA TRP A 260 -1.74 7.32 7.17
C TRP A 260 -3.23 7.57 6.87
N ILE A 261 -3.99 8.20 7.78
CA ILE A 261 -5.41 8.52 7.57
C ILE A 261 -5.60 9.38 6.32
N LEU A 262 -4.76 10.40 6.13
CA LEU A 262 -4.84 11.30 4.98
C LEU A 262 -4.50 10.60 3.66
N LEU A 263 -3.51 9.69 3.65
CA LEU A 263 -3.15 8.90 2.47
C LEU A 263 -4.25 7.88 2.12
N LEU A 264 -4.83 7.20 3.12
CA LEU A 264 -5.97 6.31 2.92
C LEU A 264 -7.17 7.07 2.36
N ALA A 265 -7.53 8.21 2.97
CA ALA A 265 -8.59 9.07 2.47
C ALA A 265 -8.32 9.52 1.03
N SER A 266 -7.08 9.89 0.70
CA SER A 266 -6.68 10.22 -0.67
C SER A 266 -6.93 9.06 -1.63
N ALA A 267 -6.56 7.83 -1.27
CA ALA A 267 -6.78 6.65 -2.11
C ALA A 267 -8.28 6.39 -2.36
N LEU A 268 -9.12 6.51 -1.32
CA LEU A 268 -10.57 6.36 -1.44
C LEU A 268 -11.20 7.44 -2.32
N LEU A 269 -10.82 8.72 -2.12
CA LEU A 269 -11.32 9.84 -2.93
C LEU A 269 -10.84 9.76 -4.38
N SER A 270 -9.61 9.30 -4.60
CA SER A 270 -9.06 9.08 -5.94
C SER A 270 -9.82 7.98 -6.65
N HIS A 271 -10.09 6.87 -5.97
CA HIS A 271 -10.92 5.79 -6.52
C HIS A 271 -12.29 6.30 -6.95
N GLU A 272 -12.98 7.10 -6.12
CA GLU A 272 -14.27 7.69 -6.49
C GLU A 272 -14.18 8.63 -7.70
N ALA A 273 -13.19 9.53 -7.70
CA ALA A 273 -12.98 10.44 -8.82
C ALA A 273 -12.75 9.68 -10.13
N MET A 274 -12.00 8.57 -10.07
CA MET A 274 -11.69 7.75 -11.23
C MET A 274 -12.86 6.85 -11.66
N LEU A 275 -13.65 6.34 -10.73
CA LEU A 275 -14.87 5.60 -11.02
C LEU A 275 -15.85 6.43 -11.86
N ARG A 276 -15.95 7.73 -11.56
CA ARG A 276 -16.77 8.68 -12.34
C ARG A 276 -16.23 8.94 -13.74
N TYR A 277 -14.91 9.05 -13.91
CA TYR A 277 -14.30 9.15 -15.25
C TYR A 277 -14.53 7.87 -16.06
N GLN A 278 -14.34 6.71 -15.43
CA GLN A 278 -14.58 5.42 -16.07
C GLN A 278 -16.05 5.25 -16.48
N ALA A 279 -17.01 5.67 -15.64
CA ALA A 279 -18.42 5.62 -15.97
C ALA A 279 -18.75 6.46 -17.23
N ARG A 280 -18.13 7.65 -17.37
CA ARG A 280 -18.30 8.50 -18.56
C ARG A 280 -17.63 7.91 -19.80
N HIS A 281 -16.42 7.39 -19.66
CA HIS A 281 -15.70 6.71 -20.74
C HIS A 281 -16.45 5.45 -21.22
N THR A 282 -17.12 4.73 -20.31
CA THR A 282 -17.92 3.55 -20.68
C THR A 282 -19.15 3.93 -21.51
N LEU A 283 -19.75 5.10 -21.24
CA LEU A 283 -20.90 5.59 -22.01
C LEU A 283 -20.47 6.11 -23.39
N ASN A 284 -19.36 6.85 -23.45
CA ASN A 284 -18.82 7.41 -24.69
C ASN A 284 -17.34 7.06 -24.81
N THR A 285 -17.03 5.98 -25.54
CA THR A 285 -15.66 5.45 -25.68
C THR A 285 -14.74 6.33 -26.53
N SER A 286 -15.29 7.24 -27.33
CA SER A 286 -14.55 8.24 -28.11
C SER A 286 -14.28 9.55 -27.36
N MET A 287 -14.67 9.63 -26.08
CA MET A 287 -14.55 10.85 -25.27
C MET A 287 -13.09 11.17 -24.96
N ASP A 288 -12.65 12.37 -25.33
CA ASP A 288 -11.35 12.93 -24.95
C ASP A 288 -11.52 13.91 -23.78
N PHE A 289 -10.90 13.60 -22.65
CA PHE A 289 -10.98 14.41 -21.43
C PHE A 289 -10.09 15.67 -21.46
N ARG A 290 -9.24 15.85 -22.47
CA ARG A 290 -8.33 16.99 -22.62
C ARG A 290 -9.01 18.21 -23.26
N ILE A 291 -10.04 18.00 -24.07
CA ILE A 291 -10.65 19.05 -24.91
C ILE A 291 -11.43 20.03 -24.01
N LYS A 292 -10.93 21.27 -23.94
CA LYS A 292 -11.61 22.40 -23.24
C LYS A 292 -12.94 22.74 -23.91
N HIS A 293 -13.86 23.32 -23.14
CA HIS A 293 -15.26 23.57 -23.52
C HIS A 293 -15.39 24.14 -24.95
N GLN A 294 -16.01 23.39 -25.86
CA GLN A 294 -16.35 23.81 -27.21
C GLN A 294 -17.87 23.61 -27.38
N PRO A 295 -18.65 24.70 -27.59
CA PRO A 295 -20.10 24.70 -27.42
C PRO A 295 -20.90 23.83 -28.40
N GLN A 296 -20.25 23.22 -29.40
CA GLN A 296 -20.91 22.45 -30.46
C GLN A 296 -20.63 20.93 -30.41
N ASN A 297 -19.81 20.43 -29.48
CA ASN A 297 -19.47 19.01 -29.44
C ASN A 297 -20.26 18.25 -28.35
N PRO A 298 -21.22 17.37 -28.71
CA PRO A 298 -22.01 16.61 -27.74
C PRO A 298 -21.18 15.60 -26.91
N ASN A 299 -19.95 15.29 -27.33
CA ASN A 299 -19.07 14.32 -26.65
C ASN A 299 -18.19 14.96 -25.56
N GLN A 300 -18.52 16.17 -25.10
CA GLN A 300 -17.69 16.89 -24.16
C GLN A 300 -17.99 16.56 -22.69
N TYR A 301 -16.95 16.24 -21.95
CA TYR A 301 -17.03 16.09 -20.50
C TYR A 301 -17.02 17.45 -19.79
N VAL A 302 -18.10 17.79 -19.10
CA VAL A 302 -18.15 18.95 -18.18
C VAL A 302 -17.90 18.47 -16.76
N ARG A 303 -16.82 18.95 -16.14
CA ARG A 303 -16.50 18.65 -14.75
C ARG A 303 -17.48 19.41 -13.84
N THR A 304 -18.34 18.68 -13.13
CA THR A 304 -19.21 19.29 -12.13
C THR A 304 -18.39 19.84 -10.96
N PHE A 305 -18.92 20.85 -10.26
CA PHE A 305 -18.28 21.42 -9.08
C PHE A 305 -17.94 20.34 -8.03
N MET A 306 -18.89 19.46 -7.74
CA MET A 306 -18.70 18.34 -6.81
C MET A 306 -17.58 17.38 -7.25
N HIS A 307 -17.47 17.08 -8.55
CA HIS A 307 -16.37 16.26 -9.07
C HIS A 307 -15.03 16.96 -8.92
N SER A 308 -14.98 18.27 -9.17
CA SER A 308 -13.77 19.08 -8.96
C SER A 308 -13.38 19.18 -7.48
N ALA A 309 -14.35 19.23 -6.57
CA ALA A 309 -14.11 19.26 -5.13
C ALA A 309 -13.50 17.93 -4.65
N ILE A 310 -14.05 16.79 -5.07
CA ILE A 310 -13.49 15.45 -4.74
C ILE A 310 -12.07 15.32 -5.31
N TYR A 311 -11.85 15.77 -6.54
CA TYR A 311 -10.53 15.79 -7.18
C TYR A 311 -9.52 16.59 -6.35
N GLY A 312 -9.87 17.84 -6.02
CA GLY A 312 -9.02 18.73 -5.24
C GLY A 312 -8.75 18.17 -3.84
N ALA A 313 -9.77 17.62 -3.18
CA ALA A 313 -9.63 16.99 -1.88
C ALA A 313 -8.67 15.79 -1.92
N ALA A 314 -8.83 14.89 -2.90
CA ALA A 314 -7.95 13.73 -3.08
C ALA A 314 -6.47 14.12 -3.22
N VAL A 315 -6.21 15.17 -4.02
CA VAL A 315 -4.86 15.71 -4.23
C VAL A 315 -4.34 16.37 -2.95
N MET A 316 -5.11 17.22 -2.30
CA MET A 316 -4.67 17.94 -1.10
C MET A 316 -4.37 17.01 0.07
N THR A 317 -5.25 16.05 0.36
CA THR A 317 -5.01 15.07 1.43
C THR A 317 -3.75 14.24 1.15
N ARG A 318 -3.45 13.92 -0.12
CA ARG A 318 -2.22 13.22 -0.50
C ARG A 318 -0.98 14.01 -0.14
N TYR A 319 -0.90 15.25 -0.60
CA TYR A 319 0.28 16.08 -0.41
C TYR A 319 0.50 16.41 1.06
N ILE A 320 -0.57 16.76 1.78
CA ILE A 320 -0.49 16.98 3.23
C ILE A 320 -0.06 15.69 3.94
N GLY A 321 -0.65 14.55 3.60
CA GLY A 321 -0.27 13.25 4.16
C GLY A 321 1.22 12.92 3.95
N LYS A 322 1.74 13.13 2.74
CA LYS A 322 3.17 12.95 2.44
C LYS A 322 4.07 13.93 3.19
N CYS A 323 3.69 15.20 3.27
CA CYS A 323 4.43 16.20 4.04
C CYS A 323 4.51 15.82 5.52
N LEU A 324 3.40 15.34 6.11
CA LEU A 324 3.36 14.86 7.49
C LEU A 324 4.18 13.59 7.68
N ALA A 325 4.19 12.67 6.70
CA ALA A 325 5.05 11.48 6.75
C ALA A 325 6.54 11.87 6.77
N ILE A 326 6.96 12.80 5.90
CA ILE A 326 8.34 13.33 5.88
C ILE A 326 8.67 14.01 7.21
N LEU A 327 7.76 14.85 7.71
CA LEU A 327 7.93 15.52 8.99
C LEU A 327 8.05 14.52 10.14
N SER A 328 7.25 13.46 10.14
CA SER A 328 7.31 12.37 11.12
C SER A 328 8.67 11.68 11.12
N THR A 329 9.24 11.42 9.94
CA THR A 329 10.60 10.85 9.81
C THR A 329 11.66 11.82 10.33
N VAL A 330 11.54 13.12 10.01
CA VAL A 330 12.46 14.15 10.52
C VAL A 330 12.39 14.23 12.05
N VAL A 331 11.19 14.22 12.64
CA VAL A 331 11.01 14.20 14.10
C VAL A 331 11.66 12.97 14.73
N LEU A 332 11.48 11.78 14.12
CA LEU A 332 12.09 10.55 14.62
C LEU A 332 13.63 10.63 14.62
N ILE A 333 14.22 11.03 13.49
CA ILE A 333 15.68 11.14 13.33
C ILE A 333 16.26 12.20 14.28
N LEU A 334 15.67 13.40 14.31
CA LEU A 334 16.12 14.47 15.19
C LEU A 334 15.99 14.08 16.66
N SER A 335 14.92 13.37 17.04
CA SER A 335 14.75 12.88 18.41
C SER A 335 15.86 11.92 18.81
N SER A 336 16.21 10.97 17.96
CA SER A 336 17.33 10.04 18.22
C SER A 336 18.68 10.78 18.26
N LEU A 337 18.90 11.78 17.40
CA LEU A 337 20.13 12.58 17.42
C LEU A 337 20.25 13.44 18.68
N PHE A 338 19.17 14.09 19.10
CA PHE A 338 19.12 14.90 20.32
C PHE A 338 19.34 14.07 21.58
N GLU A 339 18.87 12.83 21.58
CA GLU A 339 19.14 11.87 22.64
C GLU A 339 20.61 11.43 22.66
N PHE A 340 21.21 11.17 21.49
CA PHE A 340 22.61 10.78 21.38
C PHE A 340 23.59 11.86 21.86
N ILE A 341 23.32 13.13 21.54
CA ILE A 341 24.17 14.25 21.95
C ILE A 341 23.91 14.73 23.39
N GLY A 342 22.95 14.12 24.09
CA GLY A 342 22.57 14.52 25.46
C GLY A 342 21.80 15.86 25.53
N LEU A 343 21.16 16.31 24.44
CA LEU A 343 20.36 17.55 24.44
C LEU A 343 19.23 17.49 25.47
N TYR A 344 18.71 16.28 25.69
CA TYR A 344 17.66 16.00 26.68
C TYR A 344 18.17 15.88 28.13
N ASP A 345 19.48 16.00 28.37
CA ASP A 345 20.09 15.89 29.70
C ASP A 345 20.18 17.25 30.39
N ASN A 346 19.04 17.92 30.47
CA ASN A 346 18.88 19.16 31.22
C ASN A 346 17.73 19.02 32.24
N CYS A 347 17.72 19.90 33.24
CA CYS A 347 16.74 19.85 34.32
C CYS A 347 15.29 20.02 33.82
N TRP A 348 15.09 20.72 32.71
CA TRP A 348 13.75 20.93 32.12
C TRP A 348 13.18 19.63 31.53
N CYS A 349 13.99 18.91 30.76
CA CYS A 349 13.63 17.63 30.17
C CYS A 349 13.54 16.51 31.21
N GLN A 350 14.52 16.39 32.11
CA GLN A 350 14.53 15.35 33.15
C GLN A 350 13.46 15.57 34.23
N GLY A 351 13.11 16.84 34.49
CA GLY A 351 12.04 17.21 35.41
C GLY A 351 10.63 17.03 34.84
N ASN A 352 10.48 16.57 33.59
CA ASN A 352 9.21 16.48 32.88
C ASN A 352 8.42 17.79 32.90
N ALA A 353 9.09 18.92 32.69
CA ALA A 353 8.47 20.25 32.77
C ALA A 353 7.33 20.45 31.76
N ILE A 354 7.32 19.72 30.64
CA ILE A 354 6.22 19.74 29.65
C ILE A 354 4.89 19.28 30.29
N GLY A 355 4.91 18.16 31.03
CA GLY A 355 3.71 17.62 31.67
C GLY A 355 3.44 18.15 33.08
N LEU A 356 4.49 18.40 33.87
CA LEU A 356 4.38 18.77 35.29
C LEU A 356 4.54 20.28 35.54
N GLY A 357 5.02 21.05 34.57
CA GLY A 357 5.30 22.47 34.71
C GLY A 357 6.21 22.75 35.92
N ASN A 358 5.79 23.68 36.77
CA ASN A 358 6.54 24.06 37.99
C ASN A 358 6.55 22.97 39.08
N LYS A 359 5.83 21.86 38.90
CA LYS A 359 5.83 20.71 39.83
C LYS A 359 6.81 19.62 39.40
N GLY A 360 7.59 19.86 38.34
CA GLY A 360 8.63 18.94 37.91
C GLY A 360 9.72 18.76 38.96
N TRP A 361 10.26 17.56 39.06
CA TRP A 361 11.31 17.22 40.03
C TRP A 361 12.33 16.31 39.37
N VAL A 362 13.57 16.34 39.86
CA VAL A 362 14.69 15.53 39.35
C VAL A 362 15.28 14.69 40.48
N VAL A 363 15.76 13.49 40.15
CA VAL A 363 16.44 12.61 41.12
C VAL A 363 17.90 13.04 41.21
N LEU A 364 18.32 13.58 42.36
CA LEU A 364 19.72 13.98 42.60
C LEU A 364 20.51 12.91 43.36
N PHE A 365 19.90 12.31 44.39
CA PHE A 365 20.57 11.36 45.29
C PHE A 365 19.65 10.16 45.55
N LYS A 366 19.79 9.11 44.75
CA LYS A 366 19.11 7.83 44.99
C LYS A 366 20.09 6.70 44.72
N GLY A 367 20.15 5.71 45.62
CA GLY A 367 21.02 4.55 45.45
C GLY A 367 20.64 3.72 44.22
N THR A 368 21.65 3.19 43.53
CA THR A 368 21.49 2.30 42.36
C THR A 368 20.50 1.15 42.56
N PRO A 369 20.45 0.40 43.68
CA PRO A 369 19.47 -0.67 43.85
C PRO A 369 18.01 -0.16 43.95
N ALA A 370 17.81 1.03 44.52
CA ALA A 370 16.47 1.62 44.63
C ALA A 370 15.96 2.19 43.30
N LEU A 371 16.86 2.65 42.43
CA LEU A 371 16.56 3.02 41.04
C LEU A 371 16.21 1.77 40.21
N ALA A 372 17.02 0.72 40.32
CA ALA A 372 16.82 -0.55 39.65
C ALA A 372 15.45 -1.17 39.99
N ALA A 373 15.08 -1.22 41.27
CA ALA A 373 13.78 -1.74 41.70
C ALA A 373 12.59 -0.94 41.13
N SER A 374 12.70 0.39 41.02
CA SER A 374 11.63 1.22 40.43
C SER A 374 11.54 1.12 38.91
N ALA A 375 12.66 0.87 38.24
CA ALA A 375 12.75 0.81 36.78
C ALA A 375 12.42 -0.57 36.20
N ALA A 376 12.70 -1.65 36.95
CA ALA A 376 12.59 -3.03 36.50
C ALA A 376 11.22 -3.38 35.88
N SER A 377 10.13 -2.95 36.50
CA SER A 377 8.77 -3.25 36.03
C SER A 377 8.44 -2.55 34.70
N SER A 378 8.85 -1.28 34.57
CA SER A 378 8.55 -0.48 33.37
C SER A 378 9.42 -0.89 32.19
N TRP A 379 10.69 -1.19 32.43
CA TRP A 379 11.60 -1.66 31.39
C TRP A 379 11.24 -3.07 30.95
N GLY A 380 10.99 -3.98 31.91
CA GLY A 380 10.51 -5.32 31.61
C GLY A 380 9.21 -5.29 30.81
N GLY A 381 8.24 -4.48 31.25
CA GLY A 381 6.96 -4.29 30.54
C GLY A 381 7.14 -3.76 29.12
N GLY A 382 7.95 -2.72 28.92
CA GLY A 382 8.23 -2.17 27.60
C GLY A 382 8.90 -3.18 26.66
N LEU A 383 9.89 -3.93 27.15
CA LEU A 383 10.56 -4.97 26.37
C LEU A 383 9.61 -6.11 26.00
N THR A 384 8.83 -6.62 26.96
CA THR A 384 7.81 -7.64 26.69
C THR A 384 6.81 -7.15 25.64
N MET A 385 6.37 -5.89 25.74
CA MET A 385 5.43 -5.31 24.78
C MET A 385 6.00 -5.26 23.36
N THR A 386 7.26 -4.81 23.19
CA THR A 386 7.90 -4.80 21.85
C THR A 386 8.10 -6.20 21.27
N LEU A 387 8.46 -7.18 22.11
CA LEU A 387 8.66 -8.57 21.67
C LEU A 387 7.34 -9.19 21.22
N VAL A 388 6.29 -9.03 22.02
CA VAL A 388 4.94 -9.52 21.69
C VAL A 388 4.44 -8.85 20.41
N ASP A 389 4.63 -7.53 20.28
CA ASP A 389 4.23 -6.79 19.08
C ASP A 389 4.91 -7.33 17.82
N CYS A 390 6.23 -7.58 17.87
CA CYS A 390 6.97 -8.13 16.74
C CYS A 390 6.55 -9.54 16.37
N ILE A 391 6.40 -10.43 17.37
CA ILE A 391 6.00 -11.82 17.15
C ILE A 391 4.58 -11.85 16.58
N ALA A 392 3.62 -11.18 17.22
CA ALA A 392 2.23 -11.16 16.78
C ALA A 392 2.09 -10.58 15.37
N SER A 393 2.81 -9.51 15.07
CA SER A 393 2.77 -8.87 13.75
C SER A 393 3.40 -9.74 12.67
N TYR A 394 4.54 -10.39 12.94
CA TYR A 394 5.13 -11.34 12.01
C TYR A 394 4.24 -12.56 11.79
N THR A 395 3.66 -13.11 12.86
CA THR A 395 2.70 -14.22 12.76
C THR A 395 1.49 -13.82 11.90
N PHE A 396 0.97 -12.59 12.05
CA PHE A 396 -0.10 -12.09 11.19
C PHE A 396 0.30 -12.08 9.71
N PHE A 397 1.48 -11.58 9.37
CA PHE A 397 1.98 -11.62 7.98
C PHE A 397 2.22 -13.04 7.47
N ALA A 398 2.79 -13.91 8.31
CA ALA A 398 3.06 -15.30 7.96
C ALA A 398 1.75 -16.06 7.68
N LEU A 399 0.75 -15.94 8.57
CA LEU A 399 -0.58 -16.51 8.36
C LEU A 399 -1.25 -15.94 7.11
N GLY A 400 -1.10 -14.65 6.85
CA GLY A 400 -1.60 -14.02 5.62
C GLY A 400 -0.93 -14.50 4.33
N SER A 401 0.31 -15.02 4.42
CA SER A 401 1.02 -15.63 3.29
C SER A 401 0.75 -17.12 3.12
N MET A 402 0.25 -17.80 4.15
CA MET A 402 -0.06 -19.21 4.09
C MET A 402 -1.29 -19.41 3.18
N LYS A 403 -1.14 -20.27 2.18
CA LYS A 403 -2.25 -20.68 1.32
C LYS A 403 -3.25 -21.44 2.20
N THR A 404 -4.46 -20.93 2.32
CA THR A 404 -5.57 -21.72 2.86
C THR A 404 -5.99 -22.70 1.78
N ASP A 405 -5.95 -23.99 2.08
CA ASP A 405 -6.31 -25.09 1.15
C ASP A 405 -7.80 -25.11 0.76
N ASP A 406 -8.59 -24.11 1.19
CA ASP A 406 -10.03 -23.99 0.96
C ASP A 406 -10.43 -23.04 -0.20
N ASP A 407 -9.47 -22.49 -0.95
CA ASP A 407 -9.69 -21.74 -2.22
C ASP A 407 -9.02 -22.48 -3.40
#